data_AF-A0A1V6RZT9-F1
#
_entry.id   AF-A0A1V6RZT9-F1
#
_cell.length_a   1.000
_cell.length_b   1.000
_cell.length_c   1.000
_cell.angle_alpha   90.00
_cell.angle_beta   90.00
_cell.angle_gamma   90.00
#
_symmetry.space_group_name_H-M   'P 1'
#
loop_
_entity.id
_entity.type
_entity.pdbx_description
1 polymer ?
#
loop_
_entity_poly.entity_id
_entity_poly.type
_entity_poly.pdbx_seq_one_letter_code
_entity_poly.pdbx_strand_id
1 'polypeptide(L)'
;MSSIRRNFSTTARALLKFIWKGTGSNSQYEDRIKAKLAKNPKLVDADKVEIAGDEHTSPADPKPRVSGQVFKDNRRLTSLHAYHDGTIIYSKDSINKAQED
;
A
#
# COMPACT_ATOMS: atom_id res chain seq x y z
N MET A 1 11.92 -7.21 -38.46
CA MET A 1 11.78 -7.73 -37.07
C MET A 1 10.75 -6.86 -36.37
N SER A 2 9.53 -7.37 -36.15
CA SER A 2 8.45 -6.60 -35.53
C SER A 2 8.60 -6.68 -34.01
N SER A 3 8.97 -5.56 -33.39
CA SER A 3 9.05 -5.45 -31.93
C SER A 3 7.64 -5.56 -31.34
N ILE A 4 7.33 -6.70 -30.72
CA ILE A 4 6.12 -6.88 -29.93
C ILE A 4 6.20 -5.90 -28.76
N ARG A 5 5.49 -4.77 -28.89
CA ARG A 5 5.21 -3.88 -27.77
C ARG A 5 4.28 -4.64 -26.84
N ARG A 6 4.80 -5.06 -25.68
CA ARG A 6 3.98 -5.55 -24.59
C ARG A 6 3.12 -4.37 -24.11
N ASN A 7 1.92 -4.26 -24.64
CA ASN A 7 0.89 -3.40 -24.07
C ASN A 7 0.54 -4.01 -22.71
N PHE A 8 1.06 -3.42 -21.64
CA PHE A 8 0.59 -3.68 -20.30
C PHE A 8 -0.86 -3.16 -20.25
N SER A 9 -1.80 -4.08 -20.44
CA SER A 9 -3.21 -3.83 -20.22
C SER A 9 -3.37 -3.31 -18.80
N THR A 10 -3.82 -2.06 -18.66
CA THR A 10 -4.31 -1.51 -17.40
C THR A 10 -5.62 -2.19 -17.06
N THR A 11 -5.56 -3.48 -16.71
CA THR A 11 -6.71 -4.21 -16.19
C THR A 11 -7.23 -3.42 -15.00
N ALA A 12 -8.49 -3.00 -15.10
CA ALA A 12 -9.21 -2.23 -14.09
C ALA A 12 -8.94 -2.83 -12.71
N ARG A 13 -8.19 -2.10 -11.87
CA ARG A 13 -7.94 -2.52 -10.49
C ARG A 13 -9.28 -2.72 -9.82
N ALA A 14 -9.45 -3.87 -9.17
CA ALA A 14 -10.48 -4.01 -8.15
C ALA A 14 -10.45 -2.77 -7.24
N LEU A 15 -11.61 -2.23 -6.91
CA LEU A 15 -11.73 -1.03 -6.07
C LEU A 15 -11.08 -1.34 -4.71
N LEU A 16 -9.80 -0.98 -4.56
CA LEU A 16 -9.04 -1.25 -3.35
C LEU A 16 -9.79 -0.62 -2.16
N LYS A 17 -10.28 -1.46 -1.26
CA LYS A 17 -11.09 -1.03 -0.13
C LYS A 17 -10.17 -0.57 1.00
N PHE A 18 -10.32 0.66 1.46
CA PHE A 18 -9.69 1.14 2.67
C PHE A 18 -10.65 1.02 3.86
N ILE A 19 -10.13 0.53 4.99
CA ILE A 19 -10.86 0.46 6.25
C ILE A 19 -10.00 1.10 7.33
N TRP A 20 -10.45 2.21 7.89
CA TRP A 20 -9.81 2.87 9.02
C TRP A 20 -10.46 2.37 10.31
N LYS A 21 -9.66 1.78 11.19
CA LYS A 21 -10.13 1.27 12.48
C LYS A 21 -10.04 2.37 13.53
N GLY A 22 -11.18 2.78 14.06
CA GLY A 22 -11.25 3.72 15.19
C GLY A 22 -10.97 5.18 14.85
N THR A 23 -10.83 5.52 13.56
CA THR A 23 -10.68 6.91 13.08
C THR A 23 -11.39 7.10 11.73
N GLY A 24 -11.50 8.37 11.30
CA GLY A 24 -11.97 8.76 9.98
C GLY A 24 -10.95 8.44 8.87
N SER A 25 -11.45 8.30 7.66
CA SER A 25 -10.60 8.11 6.48
C SER A 25 -9.71 9.33 6.23
N ASN A 26 -8.46 9.09 5.86
CA ASN A 26 -7.56 10.13 5.39
C ASN A 26 -7.16 9.87 3.94
N SER A 27 -7.76 10.64 3.02
CA SER A 27 -7.58 10.49 1.57
C SER A 27 -6.13 10.61 1.13
N GLN A 28 -5.33 11.47 1.77
CA GLN A 28 -3.92 11.64 1.43
C GLN A 28 -3.13 10.34 1.62
N TYR A 29 -3.39 9.64 2.73
CA TYR A 29 -2.77 8.33 2.99
C TYR A 29 -3.29 7.26 2.03
N GLU A 30 -4.61 7.22 1.79
CA GLU A 30 -5.21 6.25 0.86
C GLU A 30 -4.66 6.39 -0.56
N ASP A 31 -4.57 7.60 -1.10
CA ASP A 31 -4.09 7.86 -2.45
C ASP A 31 -2.63 7.44 -2.62
N ARG A 32 -1.78 7.72 -1.62
CA ARG A 32 -0.37 7.32 -1.63
C ARG A 32 -0.20 5.81 -1.54
N ILE A 33 -0.93 5.16 -0.64
CA ILE A 33 -0.92 3.71 -0.51
C ILE A 33 -1.39 3.07 -1.81
N LYS A 34 -2.50 3.55 -2.36
CA LYS A 34 -3.02 3.09 -3.65
C LYS A 34 -1.98 3.24 -4.76
N ALA A 35 -1.30 4.39 -4.85
CA ALA A 35 -0.27 4.65 -5.86
C ALA A 35 1.00 3.80 -5.70
N LYS A 36 1.38 3.41 -4.48
CA LYS A 36 2.53 2.51 -4.26
C LYS A 36 2.18 1.04 -4.43
N LEU A 37 1.00 0.59 -3.98
CA LEU A 37 0.51 -0.77 -4.23
C LEU A 37 0.37 -1.03 -5.73
N ALA A 38 -0.09 -0.02 -6.44
CA ALA A 38 -0.23 0.00 -7.88
C ALA A 38 1.04 -0.36 -8.66
N LYS A 39 2.19 0.11 -8.17
CA LYS A 39 3.50 -0.05 -8.79
C LYS A 39 4.28 -1.23 -8.20
N ASN A 40 3.67 -2.01 -7.31
CA ASN A 40 4.31 -3.15 -6.69
C ASN A 40 3.71 -4.45 -7.26
N PRO A 41 4.43 -5.21 -8.09
CA PRO A 41 3.89 -6.42 -8.73
C PRO A 41 3.48 -7.50 -7.73
N LYS A 42 3.97 -7.46 -6.47
CA LYS A 42 3.56 -8.40 -5.42
C LYS A 42 2.28 -8.00 -4.69
N LEU A 43 1.80 -6.79 -4.91
CA LEU A 43 0.61 -6.23 -4.26
C LEU A 43 -0.43 -5.71 -5.27
N VAL A 44 -0.19 -5.87 -6.57
CA VAL A 44 -1.07 -5.38 -7.64
C VAL A 44 -2.49 -5.94 -7.53
N ASP A 45 -2.64 -7.16 -7.02
CA ASP A 45 -3.92 -7.85 -6.85
C ASP A 45 -4.58 -7.62 -5.49
N ALA A 46 -3.95 -6.83 -4.59
CA ALA A 46 -4.53 -6.52 -3.29
C ALA A 46 -5.90 -5.86 -3.44
N ASP A 47 -6.84 -6.25 -2.57
CA ASP A 47 -8.23 -5.79 -2.62
C ASP A 47 -8.66 -5.00 -1.39
N LYS A 48 -7.88 -5.05 -0.31
CA LYS A 48 -8.20 -4.38 0.94
C LYS A 48 -6.95 -3.91 1.68
N VAL A 49 -7.04 -2.71 2.27
CA VAL A 49 -6.08 -2.17 3.23
C VAL A 49 -6.82 -1.82 4.51
N GLU A 50 -6.33 -2.31 5.63
CA GLU A 50 -6.84 -1.94 6.96
C GLU A 50 -5.80 -1.06 7.67
N ILE A 51 -6.19 0.15 8.07
CA ILE A 51 -5.36 1.10 8.80
C ILE A 51 -5.77 1.10 10.27
N ALA A 52 -4.77 0.99 11.15
CA ALA A 52 -4.93 0.94 12.59
C ALA A 52 -4.84 2.37 13.17
N GLY A 53 -5.99 3.03 13.26
CA GLY A 53 -6.11 4.32 13.93
C GLY A 53 -5.44 5.48 13.21
N ASP A 54 -5.28 6.55 13.98
CA ASP A 54 -4.69 7.80 13.54
C ASP A 54 -3.18 7.71 13.30
N GLU A 55 -2.67 8.76 12.67
CA GLU A 55 -1.24 9.03 12.61
C GLU A 55 -0.65 9.05 14.02
N HIS A 56 0.44 8.32 14.19
CA HIS A 56 1.15 8.21 15.45
C HIS A 56 2.66 8.19 15.22
N THR A 57 3.38 8.52 16.27
CA THR A 57 4.82 8.32 16.38
C THR A 57 5.09 7.20 17.37
N SER A 58 6.33 6.72 17.43
CA SER A 58 6.76 5.76 18.45
C SER A 58 8.17 6.10 18.93
N PRO A 59 8.57 5.71 20.14
CA PRO A 59 9.95 5.94 20.59
C PRO A 59 11.01 5.35 19.67
N ALA A 60 10.71 4.20 19.04
CA ALA A 60 11.63 3.52 18.11
C ALA A 60 11.68 4.15 16.71
N ASP A 61 10.65 4.93 16.34
CA ASP A 61 10.57 5.63 15.07
C ASP A 61 9.73 6.89 15.28
N PRO A 62 10.39 8.05 15.44
CA PRO A 62 9.75 9.30 15.81
C PRO A 62 9.04 9.96 14.62
N LYS A 63 9.15 9.41 13.40
CA LYS A 63 8.47 9.96 12.23
C LYS A 63 6.96 9.65 12.29
N PRO A 64 6.09 10.66 12.07
CA PRO A 64 4.65 10.46 12.00
C PRO A 64 4.28 9.52 10.85
N ARG A 65 3.42 8.55 11.17
CA ARG A 65 2.97 7.53 10.22
C ARG A 65 1.62 6.94 10.62
N VAL A 66 0.96 6.33 9.66
CA VAL A 66 -0.14 5.39 9.91
C VAL A 66 0.35 3.96 9.73
N SER A 67 -0.18 3.07 10.57
CA SER A 67 0.16 1.64 10.52
C SER A 67 -1.01 0.85 9.97
N GLY A 68 -0.75 -0.14 9.13
CA GLY A 68 -1.81 -0.90 8.50
C GLY A 68 -1.41 -2.26 7.98
N GLN A 69 -2.35 -2.92 7.30
CA GLN A 69 -2.21 -4.26 6.74
C GLN A 69 -2.85 -4.33 5.36
N VAL A 70 -2.16 -4.95 4.41
CA VAL A 70 -2.63 -5.20 3.05
C VAL A 70 -3.14 -6.63 2.94
N PHE A 71 -4.28 -6.81 2.29
CA PHE A 71 -4.97 -8.09 2.14
C PHE A 71 -5.31 -8.39 0.67
N LYS A 72 -5.48 -9.69 0.41
CA LYS A 72 -6.11 -10.26 -0.77
C LYS A 72 -7.00 -11.41 -0.32
N ASP A 73 -8.28 -11.40 -0.68
CA ASP A 73 -9.25 -12.44 -0.35
C ASP A 73 -9.27 -12.75 1.16
N ASN A 74 -9.28 -11.69 1.99
CA ASN A 74 -9.14 -11.74 3.46
C ASN A 74 -7.83 -12.34 4.00
N ARG A 75 -6.91 -12.79 3.16
CA ARG A 75 -5.57 -13.23 3.58
C ARG A 75 -4.62 -12.04 3.65
N ARG A 76 -3.95 -11.88 4.81
CA ARG A 76 -2.93 -10.83 4.99
C ARG A 76 -1.72 -11.09 4.10
N LEU A 77 -1.40 -10.13 3.24
CA LEU A 77 -0.20 -10.13 2.42
C LEU A 77 1.00 -9.58 3.19
N THR A 78 0.87 -8.40 3.82
CA THR A 78 1.92 -7.74 4.59
C THR A 78 1.34 -6.68 5.53
N SER A 79 2.09 -6.30 6.57
CA SER A 79 1.88 -5.02 7.26
C SER A 79 2.57 -3.89 6.51
N LEU A 80 2.09 -2.66 6.69
CA LEU A 80 2.65 -1.43 6.13
C LEU A 80 2.73 -0.33 7.19
N HIS A 81 3.72 0.54 7.04
CA HIS A 81 3.81 1.86 7.64
C HIS A 81 3.81 2.88 6.50
N ALA A 82 2.85 3.80 6.49
CA ALA A 82 2.82 4.90 5.53
C ALA A 82 3.15 6.20 6.26
N TYR A 83 4.18 6.90 5.79
CA TYR A 83 4.69 8.12 6.41
C TYR A 83 4.13 9.36 5.72
N HIS A 84 4.17 10.48 6.43
CA HIS A 84 3.68 11.76 5.93
C HIS A 84 4.46 12.29 4.72
N ASP A 85 5.70 11.84 4.49
CA ASP A 85 6.51 12.18 3.32
C ASP A 85 6.18 11.32 2.08
N GLY A 86 5.27 10.35 2.20
CA GLY A 86 4.89 9.43 1.13
C GLY A 86 5.73 8.16 1.07
N THR A 87 6.72 8.00 1.95
CA THR A 87 7.42 6.73 2.14
C THR A 87 6.43 5.68 2.62
N ILE A 88 6.49 4.48 2.06
CA ILE A 88 5.73 3.32 2.53
C ILE A 88 6.70 2.17 2.77
N ILE A 89 6.73 1.68 4.00
CA ILE A 89 7.57 0.56 4.41
C ILE A 89 6.68 -0.64 4.72
N TYR A 90 6.95 -1.76 4.07
CA TYR A 90 6.27 -3.02 4.36
C TYR A 90 7.09 -3.87 5.34
N SER A 91 6.42 -4.72 6.12
CA SER A 91 7.09 -5.68 7.01
C SER A 91 7.90 -6.75 6.26
N LYS A 92 7.63 -6.95 4.96
CA LYS A 92 8.32 -7.94 4.12
C LYS A 92 9.33 -7.26 3.21
N ASP A 93 10.61 -7.54 3.42
CA ASP A 93 11.70 -7.03 2.60
C ASP A 93 11.54 -7.33 1.10
N SER A 94 11.08 -8.54 0.76
CA SER A 94 10.86 -8.92 -0.63
C SER A 94 9.78 -8.08 -1.33
N ILE A 95 8.88 -7.45 -0.58
CA ILE A 95 7.88 -6.51 -1.09
C ILE A 95 8.48 -5.11 -1.21
N ASN A 96 9.28 -4.67 -0.23
CA ASN A 96 10.02 -3.41 -0.31
C ASN A 96 10.93 -3.37 -1.54
N LYS A 97 11.68 -4.45 -1.81
CA LYS A 97 12.53 -4.58 -3.01
C LYS A 97 11.78 -4.60 -4.33
N ALA A 98 10.49 -4.90 -4.31
CA ALA A 98 9.63 -4.89 -5.49
C ALA A 98 8.90 -3.55 -5.67
N GLN A 99 9.15 -2.55 -4.82
CA GLN A 99 8.60 -1.22 -5.03
C GLN A 99 9.31 -0.56 -6.22
N GLU A 100 8.55 -0.15 -7.21
CA GLU A 100 9.01 0.79 -8.23
C GLU A 100 8.74 2.23 -7.76
N ASP A 101 9.60 3.17 -8.14
CA ASP A 101 9.50 4.59 -7.76
C ASP A 101 8.21 5.25 -8.29
#